data_AF-A0A851C419-F1
#
_entry.id   AF-A0A851C419-F1
#
_cell.length_a   1.000
_cell.length_b   1.000
_cell.length_c   1.000
_cell.angle_alpha   90.00
_cell.angle_beta   90.00
_cell.angle_gamma   90.00
#
_symmetry.space_group_name_H-M   'P 1'
#
loop_
_entity.id
_entity.type
_entity.pdbx_description
1 polymer ?
#
loop_
_entity_poly.entity_id
_entity_poly.type
_entity_poly.pdbx_seq_one_letter_code
_entity_poly.pdbx_strand_id
1 'polypeptide(L)' 'SQGPQCERCRPLFVGSALGGGTCRTCSSFCRHNAAVCVTRQELERARSDPRRYPLE' A
#
# COMPACT_ATOMS: atom_id res chain seq x y z
N SER A 1 9.58 2.18 0.43
CA SER A 1 9.60 0.71 0.54
C SER A 1 9.49 0.29 2.00
N GLN A 2 9.20 -1.00 2.25
CA GLN A 2 9.09 -1.68 3.53
C GLN A 2 9.55 -3.15 3.40
N GLY A 3 9.73 -3.84 4.53
CA GLY A 3 10.17 -5.23 4.59
C GLY A 3 11.66 -5.35 4.88
N PRO A 4 12.15 -6.54 5.30
CA PRO A 4 13.56 -6.73 5.71
C PRO A 4 14.57 -6.39 4.61
N GLN A 5 14.16 -6.55 3.35
CA GLN A 5 14.98 -6.28 2.17
C GLN A 5 14.41 -5.14 1.33
N CYS A 6 13.56 -4.30 1.93
CA CYS A 6 12.83 -3.24 1.22
C CYS A 6 12.00 -3.76 0.03
N GLU A 7 11.59 -5.02 0.06
CA GLU A 7 11.04 -5.74 -1.08
C GLU A 7 9.59 -5.39 -1.42
N ARG A 8 8.93 -4.59 -0.57
CA ARG A 8 7.52 -4.18 -0.73
C ARG A 8 7.36 -2.67 -0.66
N CYS A 9 6.25 -2.17 -1.20
CA CYS A 9 5.85 -0.80 -0.95
C CYS A 9 5.32 -0.62 0.48
N ARG A 10 5.44 0.61 1.00
CA ARG A 10 4.82 0.99 2.28
C ARG A 10 3.30 0.81 2.17
N PRO A 11 2.57 0.69 3.30
CA PRO A 11 1.12 0.57 3.23
C PRO A 11 0.53 1.75 2.46
N LEU A 12 -0.52 1.50 1.67
CA LEU A 12 -1.20 2.49 0.82
C LEU A 12 -0.40 3.02 -0.40
N PHE A 13 0.81 2.50 -0.63
CA PHE A 13 1.59 2.74 -1.84
C PHE A 13 1.58 1.51 -2.76
N VAL A 14 1.62 1.76 -4.06
CA VAL A 14 1.51 0.73 -5.11
C VAL A 14 2.72 0.75 -6.04
N GLY A 15 2.98 -0.39 -6.68
CA GLY A 15 4.11 -0.58 -7.58
C GLY A 15 5.06 -1.67 -7.10
N SER A 16 6.20 -1.80 -7.79
CA SER A 16 7.29 -2.69 -7.38
C SER A 16 8.34 -1.90 -6.62
N ALA A 17 8.84 -2.44 -5.51
CA ALA A 17 10.01 -1.89 -4.83
C ALA A 17 11.33 -2.55 -5.29
N LEU A 18 11.25 -3.56 -6.16
CA LEU A 18 12.37 -4.35 -6.64
C LEU A 18 12.84 -3.88 -8.01
N GLY A 19 14.12 -4.13 -8.32
CA GLY A 19 14.66 -4.03 -9.68
C GLY A 19 14.56 -2.64 -10.32
N GLY A 20 14.71 -1.57 -9.53
CA GLY A 20 14.53 -0.19 -10.03
C GLY A 20 13.07 0.25 -10.14
N GLY A 21 12.12 -0.56 -9.66
CA GLY A 21 10.72 -0.17 -9.53
C GLY A 21 10.51 1.00 -8.57
N THR A 22 9.34 1.64 -8.66
CA THR A 22 8.99 2.77 -7.81
C THR A 22 7.65 2.55 -7.13
N CYS A 23 7.59 2.93 -5.85
CA CYS A 23 6.34 3.00 -5.09
C CYS A 23 5.68 4.36 -5.30
N ARG A 24 4.44 4.36 -5.80
CA ARG A 24 3.63 5.57 -6.03
C ARG A 24 2.46 5.61 -5.06
N THR A 25 1.95 6.80 -4.78
CA THR A 25 0.72 6.94 -3.99
C THR A 25 -0.45 6.34 -4.76
N CYS A 26 -1.42 5.76 -4.05
CA CYS A 26 -2.64 5.26 -4.69
C CYS A 26 -3.36 6.36 -5.49
N SER A 27 -3.43 7.58 -4.94
CA SER A 27 -3.99 8.75 -5.63
C SER A 27 -3.33 9.02 -6.98
N SER A 28 -2.00 9.05 -7.05
CA SER A 28 -1.30 9.25 -8.33
C SER A 28 -1.52 8.08 -9.30
N PHE A 29 -1.52 6.85 -8.80
CA PHE A 29 -1.70 5.65 -9.62
C PHE A 29 -3.12 5.54 -10.20
N CYS A 30 -4.14 5.82 -9.38
CA CYS A 30 -5.55 5.79 -9.72
C CYS A 30 -6.06 7.10 -10.36
N ARG A 31 -5.16 7.99 -10.80
CA ARG A 31 -5.50 9.29 -11.41
C ARG A 31 -6.49 10.10 -10.54
N HIS A 32 -6.23 10.14 -9.25
CA HIS A 32 -7.02 10.80 -8.22
C HIS A 32 -8.44 10.27 -7.99
N ASN A 33 -8.79 9.09 -8.54
CA ASN A 33 -10.09 8.46 -8.30
C ASN A 33 -10.16 7.64 -6.99
N ALA A 34 -9.02 7.42 -6.34
CA ALA A 34 -8.96 6.69 -5.07
C ALA A 34 -7.79 7.21 -4.22
N ALA A 35 -8.02 7.38 -2.92
CA ALA A 35 -6.96 7.73 -1.97
C ALA A 35 -6.21 6.50 -1.43
N VAL A 36 -6.87 5.33 -1.43
CA VAL A 36 -6.43 4.12 -0.73
C VAL A 36 -6.45 2.93 -1.67
N CYS A 37 -5.34 2.20 -1.74
CA CYS A 37 -5.18 0.97 -2.49
C CYS A 37 -4.70 -0.11 -1.52
N VAL A 38 -5.47 -1.17 -1.36
CA VAL A 38 -5.13 -2.31 -0.51
C VAL A 38 -5.52 -3.62 -1.19
N THR A 39 -4.73 -4.65 -0.93
CA THR A 39 -5.10 -6.03 -1.27
C THR A 39 -6.26 -6.50 -0.40
N ARG A 40 -6.95 -7.57 -0.81
CA ARG A 40 -8.04 -8.16 -0.03
C ARG A 40 -7.60 -8.58 1.38
N GLN A 41 -6.40 -9.14 1.52
CA GLN A 41 -5.85 -9.53 2.81
C GLN A 41 -5.58 -8.31 3.73
N GLU A 42 -5.08 -7.21 3.16
CA GLU A 42 -4.87 -5.97 3.91
C GLU A 42 -6.20 -5.35 4.35
N LEU A 43 -7.23 -5.39 3.50
CA LEU A 43 -8.58 -4.95 3.86
C LEU A 43 -9.17 -5.80 4.99
N GLU A 44 -9.00 -7.11 4.94
CA GLU A 44 -9.44 -8.02 6.01
C GLU A 44 -8.71 -7.74 7.33
N ARG A 45 -7.39 -7.49 7.30
CA ARG A 45 -6.63 -7.07 8.49
C ARG A 45 -7.08 -5.72 9.04
N ALA A 46 -7.29 -4.74 8.18
CA ALA A 46 -7.79 -3.42 8.57
C ALA A 46 -9.19 -3.48 9.19
N ARG A 47 -10.07 -4.36 8.68
CA ARG A 47 -11.39 -4.61 9.28
C ARG A 47 -11.30 -5.30 10.65
N SER A 48 -10.33 -6.19 10.82
CA SER A 48 -10.11 -6.92 12.07
C SER A 48 -9.49 -6.04 13.17
N ASP A 49 -8.50 -5.22 12.82
CA ASP A 49 -7.83 -4.30 13.76
C ASP A 49 -7.55 -2.93 13.09
N PRO A 50 -8.55 -2.03 13.07
CA PRO A 50 -8.40 -0.72 12.44
C PRO A 50 -7.34 0.18 13.08
N ARG A 51 -7.06 -0.01 14.38
CA ARG A 51 -6.07 0.82 15.11
C ARG A 51 -4.65 0.45 14.72
N ARG A 52 -4.40 -0.82 14.41
CA ARG A 52 -3.10 -1.32 13.99
C ARG A 52 -2.86 -1.20 12.49
N TYR A 53 -3.93 -1.22 11.68
CA TYR A 53 -3.87 -1.17 10.23
C TYR A 53 -4.81 -0.07 9.68
N PRO A 54 -4.51 1.21 9.95
CA PRO A 54 -5.32 2.32 9.44
C PRO A 54 -5.25 2.39 7.92
N LEU A 55 -6.37 2.79 7.31
CA LEU A 55 -6.50 3.03 5.87
C LEU A 55 -6.57 4.52 5.53
N GLU A 56 -6.39 5.41 6.50
CA GLU A 56 -6.51 6.86 6.37
C GLU A 56 -5.21 7.55 6.79
#